data_AF-A0A970IUG4-F1
#
_entry.id   AF-A0A970IUG4-F1
#
_cell.length_a   1.000
_cell.length_b   1.000
_cell.length_c   1.000
_cell.angle_alpha   90.00
_cell.angle_beta   90.00
_cell.angle_gamma   90.00
#
_symmetry.space_group_name_H-M   'P 1'
#
loop_
_entity.id
_entity.type
_entity.pdbx_description
1 polymer ?
#
loop_
_entity_poly.entity_id
_entity_poly.type
_entity_poly.pdbx_seq_one_letter_code
_entity_poly.pdbx_strand_id
1 'polypeptide(L)'
;IDGLGTFADGVYLDELKLISENDALLAYEFTFFICGFLALLYITLYKKQRLYIIKEKDRLLAAIFETVGQFFYVFAMSGSAIVTAPLVSAYSVVSVILSAIFLKEKLLKKQYLIISYAIIGIVLLGISEQL
;
A
#
# COMPACT_ATOMS: atom_id res chain seq x y z
N ILE A 1 1.71 -7.94 10.91
CA ILE A 1 2.62 -6.79 10.76
C ILE A 1 1.89 -5.68 10.02
N ASP A 2 1.41 -5.93 8.81
CA ASP A 2 0.66 -4.93 8.00
C ASP A 2 -0.55 -4.32 8.74
N GLY A 3 -1.50 -5.14 9.20
CA GLY A 3 -2.68 -4.63 9.92
C GLY A 3 -2.41 -3.92 11.26
N LEU A 4 -1.24 -4.14 11.89
CA LEU A 4 -0.83 -3.38 13.09
C LEU A 4 -0.36 -1.97 12.71
N GLY A 5 0.34 -1.84 11.58
CA GLY A 5 0.74 -0.54 11.03
C GLY A 5 -0.48 0.26 10.59
N THR A 6 -1.38 -0.35 9.82
CA THR A 6 -2.62 0.29 9.38
C THR A 6 -3.52 0.72 10.55
N PHE A 7 -3.59 -0.08 11.62
CA PHE A 7 -4.30 0.33 12.84
C PHE A 7 -3.67 1.56 13.49
N ALA A 8 -2.34 1.57 13.64
CA ALA A 8 -1.62 2.72 14.19
C ALA A 8 -1.83 3.98 13.32
N ASP A 9 -1.80 3.85 12.00
CA ASP A 9 -2.07 4.95 11.07
C ASP A 9 -3.50 5.48 11.24
N GLY A 10 -4.49 4.61 11.42
CA GLY A 10 -5.87 5.01 11.69
C GLY A 10 -6.02 5.80 13.00
N VAL A 11 -5.32 5.37 14.06
CA VAL A 11 -5.30 6.09 15.33
C VAL A 11 -4.64 7.47 15.17
N TYR A 12 -3.54 7.57 14.43
CA TYR A 12 -2.80 8.82 14.27
C TYR A 12 -3.48 9.82 13.32
N LEU A 13 -4.04 9.33 12.21
CA LEU A 13 -4.60 10.16 11.13
C LEU A 13 -6.10 10.43 11.29
N ASP A 14 -6.89 9.44 11.70
CA ASP A 14 -8.35 9.55 11.78
C ASP A 14 -8.82 9.89 13.20
N GLU A 15 -8.39 9.11 14.20
CA GLU A 15 -8.91 9.21 15.57
C GLU A 15 -8.33 10.40 16.35
N LEU A 16 -6.99 10.53 16.38
CA LEU A 16 -6.31 11.58 17.14
C LEU A 16 -6.01 12.84 16.33
N LYS A 17 -6.11 12.78 14.99
CA LYS A 17 -5.79 13.88 14.04
C LYS A 17 -4.52 14.63 14.40
N LEU A 18 -3.49 13.90 14.85
CA LEU A 18 -2.27 14.49 15.40
C LEU A 18 -1.42 15.19 14.33
N ILE A 19 -1.60 14.79 13.07
CA ILE A 19 -0.79 15.17 11.93
C ILE A 19 -1.75 15.38 10.74
N SER A 20 -1.56 16.45 9.96
CA SER A 20 -2.32 16.64 8.72
C SER A 20 -1.92 15.58 7.68
N GLU A 21 -2.84 15.24 6.77
CA GLU A 21 -2.59 14.35 5.64
C GLU A 21 -1.34 14.77 4.85
N ASN A 22 -1.16 16.09 4.67
CA ASN A 22 -0.01 16.64 3.97
C ASN A 22 1.30 16.43 4.76
N ASP A 23 1.25 16.59 6.08
CA ASP A 23 2.42 16.39 6.95
C ASP A 23 2.81 14.91 7.01
N ALA A 24 1.81 14.01 7.01
CA ALA A 24 2.01 12.57 6.96
C ALA A 24 2.64 12.13 5.62
N LEU A 25 2.17 12.70 4.50
CA LEU A 25 2.75 12.48 3.18
C LEU A 25 4.19 12.98 3.11
N LEU A 26 4.46 14.20 3.57
CA LEU A 26 5.81 14.75 3.62
C LEU A 26 6.74 13.88 4.47
N ALA A 27 6.31 13.45 5.66
CA ALA A 27 7.09 12.60 6.52
C ALA A 27 7.44 11.25 5.85
N TYR A 28 6.46 10.64 5.17
CA TYR A 28 6.68 9.41 4.40
C TYR A 28 7.69 9.63 3.26
N GLU A 29 7.46 10.64 2.42
CA GLU A 29 8.31 10.94 1.25
C GLU A 29 9.75 11.27 1.66
N PHE A 30 9.94 12.08 2.71
CA PHE A 30 11.28 12.38 3.23
C PHE A 30 11.97 11.15 3.80
N THR A 31 11.24 10.27 4.49
CA THR A 31 11.81 9.02 5.02
C THR A 31 12.27 8.12 3.89
N PHE A 32 11.44 7.91 2.86
CA PHE A 32 11.82 7.12 1.69
C PHE A 32 12.95 7.76 0.89
N PHE A 33 12.98 9.08 0.79
CA PHE A 33 14.07 9.81 0.15
C PHE A 33 15.41 9.60 0.89
N ILE A 34 15.42 9.72 2.22
CA ILE A 34 16.61 9.48 3.03
C ILE A 34 17.06 8.00 2.89
N CYS A 35 16.14 7.05 3.01
CA CYS A 35 16.44 5.63 2.81
C CYS A 35 17.02 5.34 1.42
N GLY A 36 16.42 5.92 0.37
CA GLY A 36 16.90 5.82 -1.01
C GLY A 36 18.29 6.43 -1.19
N PHE A 37 18.54 7.59 -0.58
CA PHE A 37 19.85 8.25 -0.61
C PHE A 37 20.93 7.44 0.11
N LEU A 38 20.64 6.90 1.30
CA LEU A 38 21.55 6.03 2.03
C LEU A 38 21.84 4.73 1.26
N ALA A 39 20.82 4.13 0.65
CA ALA A 39 20.98 2.95 -0.21
C ALA A 39 21.86 3.27 -1.44
N LEU A 40 21.67 4.43 -2.05
CA LEU A 40 22.50 4.90 -3.17
C LEU A 40 23.96 5.06 -2.73
N LEU A 41 24.21 5.76 -1.61
CA LEU A 41 25.55 5.92 -1.06
C LEU A 41 26.21 4.56 -0.77
N TYR A 42 25.46 3.63 -0.17
CA TYR A 42 25.97 2.28 0.12
C TYR A 42 26.37 1.53 -1.15
N ILE A 43 25.54 1.58 -2.20
CA ILE A 43 25.81 0.91 -3.47
C ILE A 43 27.01 1.54 -4.19
N THR A 44 27.11 2.87 -4.19
CA THR A 44 28.17 3.61 -4.89
C THR A 44 29.51 3.55 -4.15
N LEU A 45 29.53 3.77 -2.83
CA LEU A 45 30.77 3.87 -2.04
C LEU A 45 31.32 2.50 -1.64
N TYR A 46 30.47 1.60 -1.14
CA TYR A 46 30.91 0.32 -0.60
C TYR A 46 30.91 -0.78 -1.66
N LYS A 47 29.80 -0.95 -2.38
CA LYS A 47 29.70 -2.00 -3.41
C LYS A 47 30.32 -1.62 -4.76
N LYS A 48 30.63 -0.34 -5.02
CA LYS A 48 31.18 0.17 -6.29
C LYS A 48 30.43 -0.34 -7.54
N GLN A 49 29.13 -0.58 -7.42
CA GLN A 49 28.32 -1.07 -8.53
C GLN A 49 27.88 0.10 -9.43
N ARG A 50 27.92 -0.11 -10.75
CA ARG A 50 27.37 0.86 -11.71
C ARG A 50 25.85 0.74 -11.72
N LEU A 51 25.17 1.82 -11.35
CA LEU A 51 23.71 1.93 -11.44
C LEU A 51 23.31 2.16 -12.90
N TYR A 52 22.53 1.24 -13.47
CA TYR A 52 21.97 1.38 -14.82
C TYR A 52 20.50 1.77 -14.73
N ILE A 53 20.23 3.06 -14.50
CA ILE A 53 18.87 3.61 -14.30
C ILE A 53 17.94 3.23 -15.48
N ILE A 54 18.46 3.24 -16.70
CA ILE A 54 17.71 2.95 -17.94
C ILE A 54 17.31 1.47 -18.05
N LYS A 55 18.03 0.57 -17.37
CA LYS A 55 17.79 -0.88 -17.42
C LYS A 55 16.77 -1.35 -16.37
N GLU A 56 16.39 -0.46 -15.45
CA GLU A 56 15.57 -0.73 -14.27
C GLU A 56 14.20 0.00 -14.39
N LYS A 57 13.63 0.05 -15.59
CA LYS A 57 12.36 0.75 -15.86
C LYS A 57 11.21 0.24 -14.98
N ASP A 58 11.17 -1.07 -14.73
CA ASP A 58 10.14 -1.68 -13.89
C ASP A 58 10.24 -1.22 -12.44
N ARG A 59 11.47 -1.01 -11.92
CA ARG A 59 11.67 -0.45 -10.59
C ARG A 59 11.25 1.02 -10.50
N LEU A 60 11.49 1.78 -11.56
CA LEU A 60 11.03 3.17 -11.63
C LEU A 60 9.50 3.25 -11.67
N LEU A 61 8.86 2.40 -12.48
CA LEU A 61 7.40 2.29 -12.51
C LEU A 61 6.85 1.88 -11.14
N ALA A 62 7.45 0.87 -10.50
CA ALA A 62 7.06 0.44 -9.16
C ALA A 62 7.18 1.58 -8.14
N ALA A 63 8.25 2.37 -8.18
CA ALA A 63 8.41 3.53 -7.29
C ALA A 63 7.31 4.59 -7.52
N ILE A 64 6.96 4.88 -8.77
CA ILE A 64 5.88 5.81 -9.09
C ILE A 64 4.54 5.26 -8.58
N PHE A 65 4.24 3.98 -8.84
CA PHE A 65 3.00 3.35 -8.37
C PHE A 65 2.92 3.33 -6.85
N GLU A 66 4.03 3.11 -6.14
CA GLU A 66 4.11 3.16 -4.68
C GLU A 66 3.79 4.57 -4.17
N THR A 67 4.42 5.61 -4.73
CA THR A 67 4.17 7.00 -4.32
C THR A 67 2.72 7.42 -4.58
N VAL A 68 2.18 7.05 -5.74
CA VAL A 68 0.77 7.32 -6.07
C VAL A 68 -0.16 6.55 -5.14
N GLY A 69 0.14 5.29 -4.85
CA GLY A 69 -0.61 4.47 -3.91
C GLY A 69 -0.63 5.06 -2.51
N GLN A 70 0.52 5.51 -2.01
CA GLN A 70 0.63 6.15 -0.71
C GLN A 70 -0.17 7.45 -0.62
N PHE A 71 -0.17 8.25 -1.70
CA PHE A 71 -1.01 9.44 -1.78
C PHE A 71 -2.48 9.08 -1.51
N PHE A 72 -3.04 8.15 -2.28
CA PHE A 72 -4.43 7.72 -2.07
C PHE A 72 -4.67 7.08 -0.69
N TYR A 73 -3.69 6.32 -0.18
CA TYR A 73 -3.78 5.70 1.14
C TYR A 73 -3.98 6.73 2.25
N VAL A 74 -3.13 7.75 2.33
CA VAL A 74 -3.20 8.74 3.43
C VAL A 74 -4.52 9.51 3.40
N PHE A 75 -4.98 9.93 2.22
CA PHE A 75 -6.26 10.63 2.09
C PHE A 75 -7.45 9.74 2.43
N ALA A 76 -7.44 8.46 2.01
CA ALA A 76 -8.49 7.52 2.36
C ALA A 76 -8.51 7.26 3.88
N MET A 77 -7.33 7.08 4.47
CA MET A 77 -7.17 6.76 5.89
C MET A 77 -7.59 7.92 6.80
N SER A 78 -7.33 9.16 6.39
CA SER A 78 -7.79 10.35 7.11
C SER A 78 -9.28 10.64 6.95
N GLY A 79 -9.94 10.04 5.95
CA GLY A 79 -11.38 10.17 5.74
C GLY A 79 -12.19 9.14 6.52
N SER A 80 -11.76 7.88 6.47
CA SER A 80 -12.36 6.76 7.19
C SER A 80 -11.34 5.65 7.39
N ALA A 81 -10.79 5.53 8.59
CA ALA A 81 -9.91 4.42 8.93
C ALA A 81 -10.67 3.09 9.01
N ILE A 82 -11.96 3.14 9.40
CA ILE A 82 -12.81 1.96 9.62
C ILE A 82 -13.01 1.19 8.31
N VAL A 83 -13.17 1.89 7.18
CA VAL A 83 -13.34 1.27 5.86
C VAL A 83 -12.01 1.12 5.14
N THR A 84 -11.10 2.07 5.29
CA THR A 84 -9.80 2.04 4.61
C THR A 84 -8.92 0.91 5.12
N ALA A 85 -8.87 0.63 6.43
CA ALA A 85 -8.00 -0.42 6.96
C ALA A 85 -8.33 -1.82 6.42
N PRO A 86 -9.60 -2.27 6.43
CA PRO A 86 -10.00 -3.52 5.78
C PRO A 86 -9.74 -3.53 4.27
N LEU A 87 -10.02 -2.42 3.57
CA LEU A 87 -9.80 -2.31 2.12
C LEU A 87 -8.32 -2.51 1.76
N VAL A 88 -7.41 -1.84 2.47
CA VAL A 88 -5.97 -1.93 2.24
C VAL A 88 -5.47 -3.33 2.55
N SER A 89 -5.93 -3.95 3.64
CA SER A 89 -5.58 -5.35 3.98
C SER A 89 -5.99 -6.37 2.92
N ALA A 90 -6.97 -6.02 2.07
CA ALA A 90 -7.45 -6.84 0.97
C ALA A 90 -6.57 -6.76 -0.28
N TYR A 91 -5.42 -6.07 -0.25
CA TYR A 91 -4.44 -6.08 -1.35
C TYR A 91 -4.06 -7.51 -1.75
N SER A 92 -4.04 -8.44 -0.79
CA SER A 92 -3.80 -9.86 -1.00
C SER A 92 -4.85 -10.49 -1.92
N VAL A 93 -6.12 -10.15 -1.74
CA VAL A 93 -7.23 -10.60 -2.60
C VAL A 93 -7.10 -10.01 -4.01
N VAL A 94 -6.78 -8.72 -4.10
CA VAL A 94 -6.56 -8.04 -5.39
C VAL A 94 -5.38 -8.66 -6.14
N SER A 95 -4.27 -8.96 -5.45
CA SER A 95 -3.09 -9.61 -6.02
C SER A 95 -3.39 -11.02 -6.54
N VAL A 96 -4.20 -11.80 -5.82
CA VAL A 96 -4.64 -13.13 -6.27
C VAL A 96 -5.52 -13.04 -7.53
N ILE A 97 -6.45 -12.08 -7.58
CA ILE A 97 -7.29 -11.85 -8.76
C ILE A 97 -6.43 -11.42 -9.96
N LEU A 98 -5.51 -10.48 -9.75
CA LEU A 98 -4.63 -9.99 -10.81
C LEU A 98 -3.71 -11.09 -11.34
N SER A 99 -3.19 -11.94 -10.44
CA SER A 99 -2.40 -13.13 -10.80
C SER A 99 -3.20 -14.10 -11.66
N ALA A 100 -4.46 -14.37 -11.30
CA ALA A 100 -5.34 -15.22 -12.11
C ALA A 100 -5.58 -14.64 -13.52
N ILE A 101 -5.66 -13.32 -13.67
CA ILE A 101 -5.87 -12.65 -14.96
C ILE A 101 -4.59 -12.62 -15.81
N PHE A 102 -3.47 -12.18 -15.24
CA PHE A 102 -2.21 -11.96 -15.97
C PHE A 102 -1.40 -13.24 -16.18
N LEU A 103 -1.27 -14.06 -15.13
CA LEU A 103 -0.46 -15.28 -15.15
C LEU A 103 -1.29 -16.52 -15.54
N LYS A 104 -2.61 -16.37 -15.70
CA LYS A 104 -3.57 -17.43 -16.02
C LYS A 104 -3.54 -18.60 -15.03
N GLU A 105 -3.26 -18.30 -13.76
CA GLU A 105 -3.28 -19.29 -12.69
C GLU A 105 -4.68 -19.86 -12.47
N LYS A 106 -4.78 -21.18 -12.34
CA LYS A 106 -6.05 -21.86 -12.07
C LYS A 106 -6.33 -21.86 -10.58
N LEU A 107 -7.27 -21.03 -10.15
CA LEU A 107 -7.74 -20.99 -8.77
C LEU A 107 -8.72 -22.14 -8.48
N LEU A 108 -8.58 -22.74 -7.30
CA LEU A 108 -9.48 -23.77 -6.81
C LEU A 108 -10.86 -23.16 -6.51
N LYS A 109 -11.95 -23.90 -6.70
CA LYS A 109 -13.31 -23.43 -6.41
C LYS A 109 -13.47 -22.88 -4.98
N LYS A 110 -12.74 -23.44 -4.00
CA LYS A 110 -12.74 -22.97 -2.60
C LYS A 110 -12.08 -21.59 -2.44
N GLN A 111 -11.04 -21.28 -3.22
CA GLN A 111 -10.35 -19.98 -3.17
C GLN A 111 -11.25 -18.87 -3.69
N TYR A 112 -11.98 -19.11 -4.79
CA TYR A 112 -12.99 -18.17 -5.28
C TYR A 112 -14.07 -17.86 -4.24
N LEU A 113 -14.47 -18.88 -3.46
CA LEU A 113 -15.46 -18.73 -2.41
C LEU A 113 -14.94 -17.80 -1.29
N ILE A 114 -13.70 -18.01 -0.83
CA ILE A 114 -13.05 -17.15 0.18
C ILE A 114 -12.89 -15.72 -0.33
N ILE A 115 -12.46 -15.55 -1.59
CA ILE A 115 -12.34 -14.24 -2.24
C ILE A 115 -13.69 -13.52 -2.25
N SER A 116 -14.78 -14.22 -2.60
CA SER A 116 -16.11 -13.62 -2.61
C SER A 116 -16.58 -13.18 -1.22
N TYR A 117 -16.33 -13.99 -0.18
CA TYR A 117 -16.65 -13.62 1.19
C TYR A 117 -15.85 -12.41 1.68
N ALA A 118 -14.55 -12.33 1.34
CA ALA A 118 -13.72 -11.19 1.70
C ALA A 118 -14.24 -9.89 1.06
N ILE A 119 -14.58 -9.93 -0.24
CA ILE A 119 -15.14 -8.78 -0.96
C ILE A 119 -16.46 -8.34 -0.35
N ILE A 120 -17.37 -9.28 -0.08
CA ILE A 120 -18.67 -8.99 0.55
C ILE A 120 -18.48 -8.34 1.92
N GLY A 121 -17.55 -8.85 2.73
CA GLY A 121 -17.24 -8.29 4.05
C GLY A 121 -16.80 -6.82 3.98
N ILE A 122 -15.89 -6.49 3.06
CA ILE A 122 -15.40 -5.12 2.86
C ILE A 122 -16.53 -4.19 2.40
N VAL A 123 -17.38 -4.65 1.47
CA VAL A 123 -18.54 -3.88 0.99
C VAL A 123 -19.53 -3.62 2.12
N LEU A 124 -19.81 -4.62 2.96
CA LEU A 124 -20.71 -4.46 4.10
C LEU A 124 -20.17 -3.48 5.14
N LEU A 125 -18.85 -3.50 5.41
CA LEU A 125 -18.21 -2.52 6.28
C LEU A 125 -18.35 -1.11 5.72
N GLY A 126 -18.14 -0.93 4.41
CA GLY A 126 -18.35 0.35 3.72
C GLY A 126 -19.76 0.89 3.83
N ILE A 127 -20.77 0.03 3.66
CA ILE A 127 -22.18 0.40 3.78
C ILE A 127 -22.53 0.74 5.24
N SER A 128 -22.01 -0.04 6.19
CA SER A 128 -22.30 0.16 7.62
C SER A 128 -21.74 1.46 8.18
N GLU A 129 -20.69 2.02 7.59
CA GLU A 129 -20.12 3.28 8.03
C GLU A 129 -20.92 4.50 7.52
N GLN A 130 -21.60 4.36 6.37
CA GLN A 130 -22.39 5.43 5.75
C GLN A 130 -23.81 5.57 6.31
N LEU A 131 -24.28 4.59 7.08
CA LEU A 131 -25.61 4.56 7.73
C LEU A 131 -25.56 5.14 9.14
#